data_AF-U1PH98-F1
#
_entry.id   AF-U1PH98-F1
#
_cell.length_a   1.000
_cell.length_b   1.000
_cell.length_c   1.000
_cell.angle_alpha   90.00
_cell.angle_beta   90.00
_cell.angle_gamma   90.00
#
_symmetry.space_group_name_H-M   'P 1'
#
loop_
_entity.id
_entity.type
_entity.pdbx_description
1 polymer ?
#
loop_
_entity_poly.entity_id
_entity_poly.type
_entity_poly.pdbx_seq_one_letter_code
_entity_poly.pdbx_strand_id
1 'polypeptide(L)'
;MTESGWFENFPADFEESVRIDRDNQSGSDPRKQAIESYHVTADSKSFVEDFIDRLLDESEDMRTGSNYWLYGYYGSGKSHLLTVLDGLMDSEWMQGRMETVCGDLASDQRSSGLSSELRDRLEDVHSECHVIPISVNLLKYQGQKQRSFSEIVLRHAHQSPDLTGVEDGVSAGLSSQTDVAYFEDWYRTTDAWDDRRSQAKAVVDSETSEPTEYDWERNSIWEDVQEYSALADVVLPKLFEEQTGTRDGYTDIQPSNVDPEEAVRRLESLRDARDREFDKPVKLVLLLDEVSLFIGTDFDRLTELQTLAENVDDIGGGNIQLVATAQANIEDVQPRFAAHG
;
A
#
# COMPACT_ATOMS: atom_id res chain seq x y z
N MET A 1 -12.89 50.51 24.16
CA MET A 1 -11.47 50.22 24.41
C MET A 1 -11.33 48.72 24.41
N THR A 2 -10.96 48.17 23.25
CA THR A 2 -10.68 46.77 22.99
C THR A 2 -9.19 46.55 23.24
N GLU A 3 -8.84 45.70 24.21
CA GLU A 3 -7.46 45.23 24.36
C GLU A 3 -7.29 43.91 23.62
N SER A 4 -6.64 44.03 22.47
CA SER A 4 -6.09 42.95 21.65
C SER A 4 -4.75 42.55 22.26
N GLY A 5 -4.65 41.34 22.81
CA GLY A 5 -3.43 40.88 23.49
C GLY A 5 -3.23 39.37 23.41
N TRP A 6 -3.58 38.76 22.27
CA TRP A 6 -3.46 37.31 22.06
C TRP A 6 -2.40 36.90 21.02
N PHE A 7 -1.73 37.86 20.35
CA PHE A 7 -0.79 37.58 19.26
C PHE A 7 0.48 38.45 19.29
N GLU A 8 1.16 38.53 20.42
CA GLU A 8 2.51 39.11 20.43
C GLU A 8 3.48 38.15 21.13
N ASN A 9 3.98 37.19 20.34
CA ASN A 9 5.35 36.64 20.31
C ASN A 9 5.33 35.21 19.74
N PHE A 10 5.25 35.08 18.42
CA PHE A 10 5.66 33.86 17.73
C PHE A 10 7.04 34.09 17.08
N PRO A 11 8.01 33.16 17.25
CA PRO A 11 9.26 33.17 16.48
C PRO A 11 8.97 33.11 14.97
N ALA A 12 9.87 33.65 14.15
CA ALA A 12 9.70 33.74 12.69
C ALA A 12 9.69 32.40 11.93
N ASP A 13 9.77 31.26 12.63
CA ASP A 13 9.76 29.91 12.06
C ASP A 13 8.53 29.08 12.53
N PHE A 14 7.38 29.74 12.69
CA PHE A 14 6.13 29.06 13.02
C PHE A 14 5.32 28.74 11.75
N GLU A 15 5.76 27.73 11.00
CA GLU A 15 4.90 27.07 10.01
C GLU A 15 3.98 26.09 10.75
N GLU A 16 2.98 26.61 11.45
CA GLU A 16 1.87 25.79 11.92
C GLU A 16 0.92 25.55 10.75
N SER A 17 1.29 24.61 9.86
CA SER A 17 0.35 24.05 8.91
C SER A 17 -0.68 23.26 9.70
N VAL A 18 -1.87 23.83 9.87
CA VAL A 18 -3.02 23.06 10.34
C VAL A 18 -3.33 22.01 9.26
N ARG A 19 -2.81 20.79 9.44
CA ARG A 19 -3.23 19.63 8.68
C ARG A 19 -4.56 19.19 9.28
N ILE A 20 -5.64 19.45 8.56
CA ILE A 20 -6.89 18.76 8.83
C ILE A 20 -6.69 17.36 8.26
N ASP A 21 -6.07 16.47 9.05
CA ASP A 21 -6.33 15.06 8.86
C ASP A 21 -7.85 14.90 9.08
N ARG A 22 -8.57 14.60 7.99
CA ARG A 22 -9.85 13.94 8.12
C ARG A 22 -9.53 12.53 8.62
N ASP A 23 -9.18 12.42 9.90
CA ASP A 23 -9.43 11.19 10.61
C ASP A 23 -10.89 10.86 10.36
N ASN A 24 -11.10 9.67 9.79
CA ASN A 24 -12.35 9.22 9.23
C ASN A 24 -13.37 9.02 10.38
N GLN A 25 -13.87 10.11 10.95
CA GLN A 25 -14.87 10.13 12.04
C GLN A 25 -16.25 9.65 11.54
N SER A 26 -16.38 9.36 10.25
CA SER A 26 -17.48 8.62 9.67
C SER A 26 -16.91 7.26 9.27
N GLY A 27 -17.41 6.16 9.84
CA GLY A 27 -17.06 4.79 9.45
C GLY A 27 -17.56 4.40 8.05
N SER A 28 -17.45 5.33 7.10
CA SER A 28 -17.82 5.20 5.70
C SER A 28 -16.54 5.04 4.89
N ASP A 29 -16.53 4.01 4.05
CA ASP A 29 -15.41 3.66 3.19
C ASP A 29 -15.03 4.85 2.27
N PRO A 30 -13.77 5.32 2.29
CA PRO A 30 -13.34 6.44 1.45
C PRO A 30 -13.53 6.17 -0.04
N ARG A 31 -13.43 4.91 -0.48
CA ARG A 31 -13.61 4.50 -1.89
C ARG A 31 -15.03 4.75 -2.35
N LYS A 32 -16.02 4.43 -1.50
CA LYS A 32 -17.44 4.67 -1.79
C LYS A 32 -17.72 6.16 -2.00
N GLN A 33 -17.25 7.01 -1.08
CA GLN A 33 -17.43 8.46 -1.19
C GLN A 33 -16.72 9.03 -2.42
N ALA A 34 -15.54 8.50 -2.76
CA ALA A 34 -14.81 8.90 -3.95
C ALA A 34 -15.61 8.56 -5.21
N ILE A 35 -16.13 7.33 -5.33
CA ILE A 35 -16.96 6.88 -6.46
C ILE A 35 -18.22 7.73 -6.61
N GLU A 36 -18.97 7.96 -5.53
CA GLU A 36 -20.21 8.77 -5.54
C GLU A 36 -19.99 10.23 -5.99
N SER A 37 -18.80 10.77 -5.76
CA SER A 37 -18.46 12.16 -6.09
C SER A 37 -17.59 12.30 -7.35
N TYR A 38 -17.21 11.19 -7.98
CA TYR A 38 -16.31 11.21 -9.12
C TYR A 38 -17.03 11.61 -10.41
N HIS A 39 -16.45 12.55 -11.13
CA HIS A 39 -16.96 13.00 -12.42
C HIS A 39 -16.14 12.33 -13.53
N VAL A 40 -16.77 11.42 -14.28
CA VAL A 40 -16.10 10.71 -15.37
C VAL A 40 -15.83 11.67 -16.53
N THR A 41 -14.56 11.83 -16.88
CA THR A 41 -14.08 12.61 -18.03
C THR A 41 -13.72 11.67 -19.18
N ALA A 42 -13.60 12.22 -20.40
CA ALA A 42 -13.14 11.41 -21.55
C ALA A 42 -11.73 10.83 -21.31
N ASP A 43 -10.84 11.60 -20.69
CA ASP A 43 -9.46 11.17 -20.40
C ASP A 43 -9.43 10.08 -19.33
N SER A 44 -10.16 10.25 -18.23
CA SER A 44 -10.23 9.23 -17.18
C SER A 44 -10.92 7.96 -17.65
N LYS A 45 -11.95 8.06 -18.48
CA LYS A 45 -12.58 6.91 -19.13
C LYS A 45 -11.58 6.14 -19.99
N SER A 46 -10.88 6.85 -20.89
CA SER A 46 -9.90 6.24 -21.81
C SER A 46 -8.76 5.57 -21.03
N PHE A 47 -8.30 6.20 -19.94
CA PHE A 47 -7.30 5.61 -19.05
C PHE A 47 -7.80 4.32 -18.39
N VAL A 48 -9.01 4.32 -17.82
CA VAL A 48 -9.54 3.12 -17.15
C VAL A 48 -9.79 1.99 -18.17
N GLU A 49 -10.27 2.29 -19.37
CA GLU A 49 -10.43 1.30 -20.45
C GLU A 49 -9.09 0.64 -20.81
N ASP A 50 -8.06 1.44 -21.10
CA ASP A 50 -6.72 0.94 -21.41
C ASP A 50 -6.08 0.20 -20.22
N PHE A 51 -6.32 0.66 -18.99
CA PHE A 51 -5.87 -0.04 -17.78
C PHE A 51 -6.48 -1.43 -17.67
N ILE A 52 -7.78 -1.57 -17.91
CA ILE A 52 -8.48 -2.85 -17.93
C ILE A 52 -7.97 -3.74 -19.08
N ASP A 53 -7.72 -3.19 -20.27
CA ASP A 53 -7.13 -3.94 -21.40
C ASP A 53 -5.79 -4.56 -21.01
N ARG A 54 -4.93 -3.82 -20.32
CA ARG A 54 -3.64 -4.36 -19.86
C ARG A 54 -3.80 -5.37 -18.74
N LEU A 55 -4.74 -5.16 -17.82
CA LEU A 55 -4.98 -6.07 -16.70
C LEU A 55 -5.46 -7.44 -17.17
N LEU A 56 -6.28 -7.46 -18.22
CA LEU A 56 -6.79 -8.67 -18.88
C LEU A 56 -5.84 -9.27 -19.92
N ASP A 57 -4.65 -8.68 -20.15
CA ASP A 57 -3.70 -9.09 -21.20
C ASP A 57 -4.28 -9.02 -22.62
N GLU A 58 -5.21 -8.09 -22.84
CA GLU A 58 -5.89 -7.83 -24.12
C GLU A 58 -5.30 -6.64 -24.89
N SER A 59 -4.29 -5.97 -24.32
CA SER A 59 -3.71 -4.78 -24.92
C SER A 59 -3.01 -5.08 -26.25
N GLU A 60 -3.34 -4.32 -27.29
CA GLU A 60 -2.70 -4.45 -28.61
C GLU A 60 -1.21 -4.04 -28.61
N ASP A 61 -0.78 -3.27 -27.61
CA ASP A 61 0.58 -2.76 -27.51
C ASP A 61 1.42 -3.53 -26.48
N MET A 62 2.00 -4.64 -26.93
CA MET A 62 2.95 -5.44 -26.14
C MET A 62 4.25 -4.69 -25.75
N ARG A 63 4.45 -3.43 -26.18
CA ARG A 63 5.61 -2.62 -25.79
C ARG A 63 5.34 -1.72 -24.59
N THR A 64 4.08 -1.47 -24.26
CA THR A 64 3.76 -0.63 -23.12
C THR A 64 3.78 -1.49 -21.86
N GLY A 65 4.72 -1.19 -20.95
CA GLY A 65 4.88 -1.91 -19.69
C GLY A 65 3.67 -1.80 -18.76
N SER A 66 3.82 -2.36 -17.57
CA SER A 66 2.82 -2.43 -16.49
C SER A 66 2.75 -1.13 -15.68
N ASN A 67 3.44 -0.08 -16.11
CA ASN A 67 3.60 1.18 -15.40
C ASN A 67 2.80 2.33 -16.05
N TYR A 68 2.02 3.03 -15.23
CA TYR A 68 1.21 4.18 -15.61
C TYR A 68 1.60 5.43 -14.83
N TRP A 69 1.84 6.52 -15.56
CA TRP A 69 2.15 7.82 -14.97
C TRP A 69 1.01 8.80 -15.24
N LEU A 70 0.28 9.15 -14.19
CA LEU A 70 -0.80 10.13 -14.26
C LEU A 70 -0.24 11.52 -13.97
N TYR A 71 -0.10 12.33 -15.01
CA TYR A 71 0.40 13.69 -14.92
C TYR A 71 -0.73 14.72 -14.86
N GLY A 72 -0.54 15.78 -14.08
CA GLY A 72 -1.45 16.92 -14.09
C GLY A 72 -1.23 17.90 -12.93
N TYR A 73 -1.78 19.10 -13.05
CA TYR A 73 -1.65 20.15 -12.04
C TYR A 73 -2.37 19.80 -10.72
N TYR A 74 -2.04 20.52 -9.65
CA TYR A 74 -2.75 20.40 -8.36
C TYR A 74 -4.24 20.67 -8.53
N GLY A 75 -5.09 19.83 -7.90
CA GLY A 75 -6.55 19.93 -8.00
C GLY A 75 -7.16 19.33 -9.28
N SER A 76 -6.36 18.66 -10.13
CA SER A 76 -6.87 18.01 -11.36
C SER A 76 -7.61 16.69 -11.12
N GLY A 77 -7.74 16.23 -9.88
CA GLY A 77 -8.49 15.01 -9.53
C GLY A 77 -7.72 13.68 -9.64
N LYS A 78 -6.39 13.68 -9.76
CA LYS A 78 -5.58 12.44 -9.87
C LYS A 78 -5.68 11.54 -8.65
N SER A 79 -5.47 12.08 -7.45
CA SER A 79 -5.62 11.34 -6.19
C SER A 79 -7.04 10.79 -6.02
N HIS A 80 -8.04 11.55 -6.45
CA HIS A 80 -9.44 11.13 -6.46
C HIS A 80 -9.63 9.95 -7.43
N LEU A 81 -9.08 10.02 -8.65
CA LEU A 81 -9.09 8.92 -9.61
C LEU A 81 -8.38 7.68 -9.04
N LEU A 82 -7.24 7.82 -8.35
CA LEU A 82 -6.59 6.71 -7.67
C LEU A 82 -7.47 6.07 -6.60
N THR A 83 -8.19 6.88 -5.80
CA THR A 83 -9.13 6.34 -4.80
C THR A 83 -10.33 5.64 -5.45
N VAL A 84 -10.76 6.09 -6.62
CA VAL A 84 -11.79 5.41 -7.42
C VAL A 84 -11.24 4.09 -7.98
N LEU A 85 -10.03 4.11 -8.54
CA LEU A 85 -9.36 2.92 -9.07
C LEU A 85 -9.09 1.88 -7.98
N ASP A 86 -8.74 2.32 -6.77
CA ASP A 86 -8.60 1.48 -5.58
C ASP A 86 -9.89 0.72 -5.25
N GLY A 87 -11.06 1.36 -5.38
CA GLY A 87 -12.35 0.67 -5.27
C GLY A 87 -12.65 -0.23 -6.45
N LEU A 88 -12.47 0.26 -7.68
CA LEU A 88 -12.77 -0.49 -8.89
C LEU A 88 -11.89 -1.73 -9.05
N MET A 89 -10.67 -1.73 -8.53
CA MET A 89 -9.71 -2.82 -8.67
C MET A 89 -9.66 -3.74 -7.44
N ASP A 90 -10.46 -3.51 -6.41
CA ASP A 90 -10.55 -4.42 -5.26
C ASP A 90 -11.65 -5.45 -5.51
N SER A 91 -11.25 -6.69 -5.79
CA SER A 91 -12.19 -7.77 -6.09
C SER A 91 -13.01 -8.20 -4.89
N GLU A 92 -12.49 -8.13 -3.67
CA GLU A 92 -13.26 -8.44 -2.46
C GLU A 92 -14.28 -7.33 -2.20
N TRP A 93 -13.87 -6.07 -2.32
CA TRP A 93 -14.74 -4.92 -2.15
C TRP A 93 -15.82 -4.84 -3.23
N MET A 94 -15.52 -5.20 -4.48
CA MET A 94 -16.50 -5.15 -5.57
C MET A 94 -17.60 -6.21 -5.47
N GLN A 95 -17.42 -7.26 -4.65
CA GLN A 95 -18.44 -8.29 -4.42
C GLN A 95 -19.76 -7.68 -3.93
N GLY A 96 -20.82 -7.88 -4.70
CA GLY A 96 -22.15 -7.35 -4.41
C GLY A 96 -22.30 -5.84 -4.56
N ARG A 97 -21.25 -5.11 -5.00
CA ARG A 97 -21.26 -3.65 -5.17
C ARG A 97 -21.27 -3.19 -6.63
N MET A 98 -20.97 -4.08 -7.58
CA MET A 98 -20.85 -3.77 -9.02
C MET A 98 -22.00 -2.91 -9.58
N GLU A 99 -23.26 -3.32 -9.35
CA GLU A 99 -24.42 -2.59 -9.89
C GLU A 99 -24.55 -1.18 -9.30
N THR A 100 -24.26 -1.02 -8.00
CA THR A 100 -24.31 0.27 -7.31
C THR A 100 -23.19 1.18 -7.80
N VAL A 101 -21.95 0.68 -7.84
CA VAL A 101 -20.76 1.42 -8.28
C VAL A 101 -20.91 1.89 -9.73
N CYS A 102 -21.36 1.01 -10.63
CA CYS A 102 -21.63 1.39 -12.01
C CYS A 102 -22.76 2.42 -12.13
N GLY A 103 -23.79 2.31 -11.29
CA GLY A 103 -24.88 3.28 -11.23
C GLY A 103 -24.43 4.67 -10.79
N ASP A 104 -23.60 4.75 -9.74
CA ASP A 104 -23.06 6.00 -9.22
C ASP A 104 -22.20 6.71 -10.26
N LEU A 105 -21.30 5.99 -10.92
CA LEU A 105 -20.43 6.52 -11.99
C LEU A 105 -21.19 6.89 -13.28
N ALA A 106 -22.38 6.33 -13.50
CA ALA A 106 -23.24 6.64 -14.65
C ALA A 106 -24.26 7.77 -14.39
N SER A 107 -24.46 8.17 -13.12
CA SER A 107 -25.54 9.06 -12.72
C SER A 107 -25.38 10.53 -13.18
N ASP A 108 -24.20 10.92 -13.66
CA ASP A 108 -23.94 12.29 -14.12
C ASP A 108 -24.33 12.50 -15.60
N GLN A 109 -25.55 13.00 -15.83
CA GLN A 109 -26.20 13.15 -17.15
C GLN A 109 -25.56 14.17 -18.12
N ARG A 110 -24.36 14.69 -17.84
CA ARG A 110 -23.71 15.75 -18.66
C ARG A 110 -22.48 15.28 -19.44
N SER A 111 -21.86 14.18 -19.05
CA SER A 111 -20.93 13.40 -19.86
C SER A 111 -21.61 12.08 -20.23
N SER A 112 -21.19 11.43 -21.31
CA SER A 112 -21.52 10.02 -21.48
C SER A 112 -21.06 9.31 -20.20
N GLY A 113 -22.00 8.83 -19.37
CA GLY A 113 -21.67 7.99 -18.22
C GLY A 113 -20.83 6.78 -18.63
N LEU A 114 -20.46 5.92 -17.68
CA LEU A 114 -19.85 4.63 -18.03
C LEU A 114 -20.65 3.98 -19.17
N SER A 115 -19.99 3.71 -20.31
CA SER A 115 -20.64 2.95 -21.38
C SER A 115 -21.01 1.59 -20.82
N SER A 116 -22.06 0.97 -21.35
CA SER A 116 -22.33 -0.45 -21.07
C SER A 116 -21.08 -1.30 -21.29
N GLU A 117 -20.29 -0.95 -22.31
CA GLU A 117 -18.99 -1.54 -22.60
C GLU A 117 -18.04 -1.50 -21.39
N LEU A 118 -17.78 -0.34 -20.79
CA LEU A 118 -16.84 -0.25 -19.66
C LEU A 118 -17.36 -0.99 -18.41
N ARG A 119 -18.67 -1.04 -18.23
CA ARG A 119 -19.28 -1.88 -17.19
C ARG A 119 -19.01 -3.37 -17.46
N ASP A 120 -19.29 -3.84 -18.67
CA ASP A 120 -19.10 -5.24 -19.05
C ASP A 120 -17.62 -5.63 -18.84
N ARG A 121 -16.69 -4.74 -19.22
CA ARG A 121 -15.25 -4.94 -19.00
C ARG A 121 -14.84 -4.99 -17.53
N LEU A 122 -15.44 -4.17 -16.67
CA LEU A 122 -15.20 -4.27 -15.22
C LEU A 122 -15.76 -5.58 -14.66
N GLU A 123 -16.91 -6.04 -15.15
CA GLU A 123 -17.47 -7.36 -14.79
C GLU A 123 -16.51 -8.48 -15.23
N ASP A 124 -15.93 -8.39 -16.43
CA ASP A 124 -14.93 -9.33 -16.94
C ASP A 124 -13.71 -9.41 -16.02
N VAL A 125 -13.11 -8.27 -15.64
CA VAL A 125 -11.97 -8.20 -14.70
C VAL A 125 -12.20 -9.02 -13.44
N HIS A 126 -13.30 -8.81 -12.74
CA HIS A 126 -13.55 -9.49 -11.46
C HIS A 126 -14.05 -10.92 -11.63
N SER A 127 -14.52 -11.29 -12.82
CA SER A 127 -14.89 -12.66 -13.15
C SER A 127 -13.69 -13.52 -13.54
N GLU A 128 -12.72 -12.93 -14.24
CA GLU A 128 -11.54 -13.61 -14.78
C GLU A 128 -10.33 -13.56 -13.85
N CYS A 129 -10.19 -12.50 -13.05
CA CYS A 129 -9.05 -12.27 -12.17
C CYS A 129 -9.49 -11.95 -10.73
N HIS A 130 -8.63 -12.26 -9.75
CA HIS A 130 -8.72 -11.68 -8.40
C HIS A 130 -7.74 -10.52 -8.31
N VAL A 131 -8.25 -9.31 -8.25
CA VAL A 131 -7.45 -8.08 -8.23
C VAL A 131 -7.36 -7.54 -6.81
N ILE A 132 -6.12 -7.27 -6.36
CA ILE A 132 -5.80 -6.74 -5.03
C ILE A 132 -5.04 -5.41 -5.19
N PRO A 133 -5.66 -4.28 -4.86
CA PRO A 133 -4.99 -2.98 -4.91
C PRO A 133 -4.21 -2.70 -3.62
N ILE A 134 -3.03 -2.09 -3.77
CA ILE A 134 -2.21 -1.59 -2.68
C ILE A 134 -2.05 -0.08 -2.86
N SER A 135 -2.80 0.68 -2.08
CA SER A 135 -2.87 2.14 -2.20
C SER A 135 -1.99 2.85 -1.17
N VAL A 136 -1.07 3.67 -1.67
CA VAL A 136 -0.09 4.39 -0.86
C VAL A 136 -0.20 5.89 -1.11
N ASN A 137 -0.62 6.63 -0.09
CA ASN A 137 -0.50 8.09 -0.08
C ASN A 137 0.86 8.52 0.48
N LEU A 138 1.78 8.92 -0.41
CA LEU A 138 3.15 9.24 -0.04
C LEU A 138 3.29 10.57 0.71
N LEU A 139 2.27 11.43 0.73
CA LEU A 139 2.27 12.64 1.57
C LEU A 139 2.42 12.32 3.06
N LYS A 140 1.90 11.17 3.50
CA LYS A 140 2.04 10.70 4.89
C LYS A 140 3.48 10.44 5.31
N TYR A 141 4.38 10.30 4.34
CA TYR A 141 5.80 10.00 4.52
C TYR A 141 6.70 11.20 4.20
N GLN A 142 6.12 12.36 3.87
CA GLN A 142 6.87 13.57 3.58
C GLN A 142 7.69 14.01 4.80
N GLY A 143 8.98 14.26 4.60
CA GLY A 143 9.92 14.63 5.67
C GLY A 143 10.57 13.44 6.40
N GLN A 144 10.11 12.20 6.17
CA GLN A 144 10.78 11.00 6.65
C GLN A 144 11.96 10.67 5.73
N LYS A 145 13.14 11.21 6.05
CA LYS A 145 14.33 11.09 5.20
C LYS A 145 14.86 9.66 5.03
N GLN A 146 14.55 8.77 5.96
CA GLN A 146 15.13 7.42 5.99
C GLN A 146 14.30 6.36 5.27
N ARG A 147 13.05 6.65 4.87
CA ARG A 147 12.20 5.63 4.25
C ARG A 147 12.26 5.67 2.74
N SER A 148 12.48 4.50 2.16
CA SER A 148 12.54 4.25 0.72
C SER A 148 11.15 3.99 0.14
N PHE A 149 10.97 4.09 -1.18
CA PHE A 149 9.73 3.67 -1.84
C PHE A 149 9.43 2.19 -1.56
N SER A 150 10.47 1.36 -1.64
CA SER A 150 10.43 -0.09 -1.46
C SER A 150 9.89 -0.48 -0.09
N GLU A 151 10.40 0.15 0.98
CA GLU A 151 9.93 -0.05 2.35
C GLU A 151 8.49 0.39 2.55
N ILE A 152 8.11 1.55 2.00
CA ILE A 152 6.75 2.08 2.15
C ILE A 152 5.75 1.16 1.44
N VAL A 153 6.04 0.73 0.21
CA VAL A 153 5.16 -0.17 -0.53
C VAL A 153 5.02 -1.51 0.18
N LEU A 154 6.12 -2.12 0.63
CA LEU A 154 6.06 -3.37 1.39
C LEU A 154 5.25 -3.25 2.67
N ARG A 155 5.40 -2.14 3.39
CA ARG A 155 4.61 -1.89 4.61
C ARG A 155 3.12 -1.93 4.34
N HIS A 156 2.64 -1.29 3.27
CA HIS A 156 1.21 -1.33 2.91
C HIS A 156 0.79 -2.70 2.39
N ALA A 157 1.65 -3.38 1.64
CA ALA A 157 1.40 -4.73 1.16
C ALA A 157 1.29 -5.76 2.29
N HIS A 158 2.19 -5.70 3.28
CA HIS A 158 2.17 -6.53 4.48
C HIS A 158 0.91 -6.29 5.30
N GLN A 159 0.44 -5.06 5.39
CA GLN A 159 -0.79 -4.73 6.13
C GLN A 159 -2.08 -5.13 5.40
N SER A 160 -2.03 -5.54 4.13
CA SER A 160 -3.21 -5.96 3.38
C SER A 160 -3.62 -7.39 3.78
N PRO A 161 -4.79 -7.61 4.41
CA PRO A 161 -5.26 -8.94 4.76
C PRO A 161 -5.53 -9.80 3.52
N ASP A 162 -6.13 -9.21 2.48
CA ASP A 162 -6.42 -9.90 1.21
C ASP A 162 -5.13 -10.36 0.51
N LEU A 163 -4.06 -9.55 0.52
CA LEU A 163 -2.77 -9.95 -0.06
C LEU A 163 -2.02 -10.98 0.79
N THR A 164 -2.03 -10.81 2.11
CA THR A 164 -1.22 -11.66 3.00
C THR A 164 -1.92 -12.93 3.43
N GLY A 165 -3.24 -13.01 3.27
CA GLY A 165 -4.08 -14.11 3.75
C GLY A 165 -4.32 -14.14 5.25
N VAL A 166 -3.89 -13.10 5.98
CA VAL A 166 -4.02 -13.05 7.43
C VAL A 166 -5.15 -12.14 7.79
N GLU A 167 -6.29 -12.73 8.08
CA GLU A 167 -7.40 -12.06 8.73
C GLU A 167 -8.00 -13.01 9.76
N ASP A 168 -7.42 -13.01 10.96
CA ASP A 168 -7.85 -13.84 12.07
C ASP A 168 -8.20 -12.99 13.29
N GLY A 169 -8.67 -13.63 14.37
CA GLY A 169 -9.03 -12.94 15.62
C GLY A 169 -7.83 -12.32 16.38
N VAL A 170 -6.63 -12.37 15.81
CA VAL A 170 -5.38 -11.86 16.41
C VAL A 170 -4.74 -10.78 15.54
N SER A 171 -4.75 -10.91 14.21
CA SER A 171 -4.14 -9.94 13.28
C SER A 171 -4.96 -9.81 11.98
N ALA A 172 -4.99 -8.59 11.44
CA ALA A 172 -5.44 -8.30 10.09
C ALA A 172 -4.25 -7.75 9.29
N GLY A 173 -3.69 -8.59 8.42
CA GLY A 173 -2.41 -8.39 7.80
C GLY A 173 -1.23 -8.85 8.67
N LEU A 174 -0.04 -8.69 8.11
CA LEU A 174 1.24 -8.79 8.79
C LEU A 174 1.66 -7.42 9.36
N SER A 175 2.75 -7.44 10.12
CA SER A 175 3.34 -6.26 10.74
C SER A 175 3.68 -5.17 9.71
N SER A 176 3.56 -3.93 10.17
CA SER A 176 4.01 -2.76 9.39
C SER A 176 5.53 -2.55 9.46
N GLN A 177 6.22 -3.31 10.31
CA GLN A 177 7.67 -3.38 10.38
C GLN A 177 8.14 -4.53 9.49
N THR A 178 8.97 -4.22 8.49
CA THR A 178 9.34 -5.18 7.46
C THR A 178 10.00 -6.44 8.04
N ASP A 179 10.97 -6.27 8.92
CA ASP A 179 11.72 -7.35 9.55
C ASP A 179 10.82 -8.30 10.37
N VAL A 180 9.81 -7.74 11.04
CA VAL A 180 8.75 -8.51 11.73
C VAL A 180 7.86 -9.22 10.71
N ALA A 181 7.41 -8.55 9.65
CA ALA A 181 6.54 -9.16 8.65
C ALA A 181 7.17 -10.35 7.92
N TYR A 182 8.48 -10.29 7.63
CA TYR A 182 9.23 -11.43 7.08
C TYR A 182 9.29 -12.60 8.07
N PHE A 183 9.50 -12.31 9.36
CA PHE A 183 9.44 -13.34 10.39
C PHE A 183 8.04 -13.96 10.45
N GLU A 184 6.98 -13.16 10.46
CA GLU A 184 5.60 -13.65 10.54
C GLU A 184 5.23 -14.54 9.36
N ASP A 185 5.68 -14.18 8.16
CA ASP A 185 5.46 -14.98 6.95
C ASP A 185 6.27 -16.28 6.93
N TRP A 186 7.41 -16.33 7.61
CA TRP A 186 8.06 -17.60 7.91
C TRP A 186 7.30 -18.38 9.00
N TYR A 187 6.90 -17.70 10.08
CA TYR A 187 6.32 -18.33 11.26
C TYR A 187 4.96 -18.98 10.99
N ARG A 188 4.17 -18.43 10.06
CA ARG A 188 2.93 -19.04 9.55
C ARG A 188 3.11 -20.41 8.91
N THR A 189 4.33 -20.76 8.48
CA THR A 189 4.63 -22.07 7.91
C THR A 189 4.85 -23.14 8.98
N THR A 190 4.83 -22.74 10.26
CA THR A 190 5.03 -23.62 11.41
C THR A 190 3.70 -23.92 12.11
N ASP A 191 3.62 -25.06 12.79
CA ASP A 191 2.43 -25.45 13.58
C ASP A 191 2.18 -24.51 14.78
N ALA A 192 3.11 -23.61 15.10
CA ALA A 192 3.02 -22.71 16.24
C ALA A 192 2.32 -21.37 15.93
N TRP A 193 1.99 -21.10 14.65
CA TRP A 193 1.36 -19.84 14.23
C TRP A 193 0.02 -19.57 14.92
N ASP A 194 -0.82 -20.58 15.07
CA ASP A 194 -2.13 -20.44 15.71
C ASP A 194 -2.01 -20.10 17.21
N ASP A 195 -0.91 -20.52 17.84
CA ASP A 195 -0.61 -20.29 19.25
C ASP A 195 0.31 -19.08 19.49
N ARG A 196 0.62 -18.29 18.45
CA ARG A 196 1.62 -17.21 18.48
C ARG A 196 1.46 -16.22 19.62
N ARG A 197 0.21 -15.86 19.98
CA ARG A 197 -0.09 -14.97 21.11
C ARG A 197 0.36 -15.59 22.44
N SER A 198 0.07 -16.87 22.65
CA SER A 198 0.47 -17.61 23.86
C SER A 198 1.99 -17.79 23.93
N GLN A 199 2.63 -18.07 22.78
CA GLN A 199 4.08 -18.25 22.70
C GLN A 199 4.83 -16.93 22.97
N ALA A 200 4.43 -15.84 22.31
CA ALA A 200 5.00 -14.52 22.55
C ALA A 200 4.88 -14.10 24.02
N LYS A 201 3.72 -14.38 24.64
CA LYS A 201 3.53 -14.16 26.07
C LYS A 201 4.51 -14.96 26.93
N ALA A 202 4.69 -16.25 26.65
CA ALA A 202 5.58 -17.10 27.42
C ALA A 202 7.03 -16.58 27.39
N VAL A 203 7.47 -16.06 26.24
CA VAL A 203 8.78 -15.42 26.11
C VAL A 203 8.86 -14.17 26.99
N VAL A 204 7.89 -13.26 26.90
CA VAL A 204 7.88 -12.00 27.68
C VAL A 204 7.83 -12.26 29.19
N ASP A 205 7.00 -13.20 29.62
CA ASP A 205 6.88 -13.61 31.03
C ASP A 205 8.20 -14.24 31.55
N SER A 206 9.01 -14.85 30.67
CA SER A 206 10.31 -15.44 31.05
C SER A 206 11.45 -14.42 31.18
N GLU A 207 11.36 -13.31 30.45
CA GLU A 207 12.38 -12.25 30.43
C GLU A 207 12.08 -11.16 31.48
N THR A 208 10.84 -11.08 31.97
CA THR A 208 10.44 -10.11 33.00
C THR A 208 10.53 -10.72 34.42
N SER A 209 11.33 -10.09 35.29
CA SER A 209 11.57 -10.60 36.65
C SER A 209 10.50 -10.21 37.69
N GLU A 210 9.64 -9.25 37.35
CA GLU A 210 8.51 -8.78 38.16
C GLU A 210 7.35 -8.41 37.22
N PRO A 211 6.07 -8.52 37.64
CA PRO A 211 4.96 -7.98 36.85
C PRO A 211 5.19 -6.48 36.70
N THR A 212 5.60 -6.06 35.52
CA THR A 212 5.81 -4.66 35.17
C THR A 212 4.53 -3.87 35.40
N GLU A 213 4.62 -2.60 35.82
CA GLU A 213 3.46 -1.69 35.86
C GLU A 213 2.79 -1.54 34.47
N TYR A 214 3.52 -1.86 33.40
CA TYR A 214 2.96 -2.17 32.10
C TYR A 214 2.36 -3.58 32.11
N ASP A 215 1.05 -3.63 32.32
CA ASP A 215 0.21 -4.80 32.08
C ASP A 215 0.00 -4.89 30.57
N TRP A 216 0.96 -5.49 29.85
CA TRP A 216 0.73 -5.87 28.46
C TRP A 216 -0.53 -6.72 28.45
N GLU A 217 -1.62 -6.19 27.90
CA GLU A 217 -2.90 -6.85 28.01
C GLU A 217 -2.74 -8.24 27.40
N ARG A 218 -3.18 -9.29 28.12
CA ARG A 218 -2.98 -10.69 27.68
C ARG A 218 -3.50 -10.96 26.27
N ASN A 219 -4.42 -10.10 25.80
CA ASN A 219 -5.07 -10.19 24.52
C ASN A 219 -4.48 -9.23 23.47
N SER A 220 -3.44 -8.43 23.74
CA SER A 220 -2.82 -7.54 22.74
C SER A 220 -1.35 -7.86 22.48
N ILE A 221 -0.72 -8.77 23.23
CA ILE A 221 0.75 -8.96 23.19
C ILE A 221 1.33 -9.21 21.79
N TRP A 222 0.59 -9.87 20.90
CA TRP A 222 1.05 -10.07 19.52
C TRP A 222 0.99 -8.77 18.70
N GLU A 223 -0.07 -7.98 18.88
CA GLU A 223 -0.20 -6.65 18.28
C GLU A 223 0.93 -5.73 18.79
N ASP A 224 1.25 -5.82 20.08
CA ASP A 224 2.39 -5.10 20.68
C ASP A 224 3.73 -5.53 20.06
N VAL A 225 3.92 -6.82 19.76
CA VAL A 225 5.12 -7.31 19.04
C VAL A 225 5.17 -6.73 17.62
N GLN A 226 4.02 -6.61 16.96
CA GLN A 226 3.93 -6.00 15.62
C GLN A 226 4.18 -4.48 15.65
N GLU A 227 3.87 -3.79 16.74
CA GLU A 227 4.00 -2.33 16.86
C GLU A 227 5.36 -1.88 17.42
N TYR A 228 5.91 -2.58 18.41
CA TYR A 228 7.09 -2.15 19.16
C TYR A 228 8.34 -2.97 18.80
N SER A 229 9.28 -2.36 18.06
CA SER A 229 10.54 -3.00 17.64
C SER A 229 11.32 -3.61 18.82
N ALA A 230 11.39 -2.91 19.95
CA ALA A 230 12.09 -3.40 21.14
C ALA A 230 11.49 -4.69 21.70
N LEU A 231 10.18 -4.91 21.52
CA LEU A 231 9.52 -6.15 21.92
C LEU A 231 9.78 -7.24 20.90
N ALA A 232 9.69 -6.93 19.60
CA ALA A 232 10.05 -7.85 18.52
C ALA A 232 11.49 -8.37 18.62
N ASP A 233 12.45 -7.50 18.89
CA ASP A 233 13.88 -7.82 19.06
C ASP A 233 14.15 -8.85 20.18
N VAL A 234 13.25 -8.92 21.17
CA VAL A 234 13.33 -9.89 22.26
C VAL A 234 12.55 -11.16 21.92
N VAL A 235 11.32 -11.01 21.41
CA VAL A 235 10.38 -12.12 21.25
C VAL A 235 10.72 -12.99 20.04
N LEU A 236 10.91 -12.40 18.85
CA LEU A 236 11.00 -13.16 17.60
C LEU A 236 12.22 -14.10 17.55
N PRO A 237 13.44 -13.70 18.00
CA PRO A 237 14.58 -14.62 18.00
C PRO A 237 14.37 -15.84 18.91
N LYS A 238 13.59 -15.69 19.99
CA LYS A 238 13.25 -16.79 20.91
C LYS A 238 12.24 -17.74 20.29
N LEU A 239 11.18 -17.21 19.69
CA LEU A 239 10.24 -18.02 18.93
C LEU A 239 10.92 -18.79 17.79
N PHE A 240 11.89 -18.15 17.11
CA PHE A 240 12.71 -18.81 16.11
C PHE A 240 13.51 -19.99 16.67
N GLU A 241 14.21 -19.75 17.79
CA GLU A 241 15.02 -20.76 18.49
C GLU A 241 14.15 -21.94 18.95
N GLU A 242 12.93 -21.70 19.42
CA GLU A 242 11.99 -22.74 19.82
C GLU A 242 11.55 -23.64 18.65
N GLN A 243 11.34 -23.07 17.46
CA GLN A 243 10.93 -23.86 16.29
C GLN A 243 12.09 -24.58 15.59
N THR A 244 13.27 -23.96 15.55
CA THR A 244 14.40 -24.48 14.76
C THR A 244 15.47 -25.17 15.62
N GLY A 245 15.42 -24.99 16.94
CA GLY A 245 16.42 -25.48 17.89
C GLY A 245 17.74 -24.69 17.89
N THR A 246 17.85 -23.61 17.11
CA THR A 246 19.03 -22.74 17.06
C THR A 246 18.67 -21.30 16.80
N ARG A 247 19.47 -20.36 17.30
CA ARG A 247 19.29 -18.93 17.08
C ARG A 247 20.01 -18.41 15.82
N ASP A 248 21.01 -19.16 15.32
CA ASP A 248 21.97 -18.66 14.32
C ASP A 248 21.35 -18.34 12.95
N GLY A 249 20.15 -18.86 12.63
CA GLY A 249 19.46 -18.62 11.35
C GLY A 249 18.41 -17.50 11.36
N TYR A 250 18.17 -16.85 12.51
CA TYR A 250 17.12 -15.84 12.63
C TYR A 250 17.38 -14.62 11.73
N THR A 251 18.63 -14.22 11.56
CA THR A 251 18.96 -13.08 10.70
C THR A 251 18.84 -13.41 9.21
N ASP A 252 18.84 -14.69 8.83
CA ASP A 252 18.81 -15.11 7.42
C ASP A 252 17.41 -15.01 6.81
N ILE A 253 16.37 -14.98 7.64
CA ILE A 253 14.97 -14.78 7.21
C ILE A 253 14.60 -13.31 7.08
N GLN A 254 15.44 -12.40 7.59
CA GLN A 254 15.20 -10.96 7.52
C GLN A 254 16.05 -10.35 6.39
N PRO A 255 15.48 -9.48 5.54
CA PRO A 255 16.27 -8.81 4.52
C PRO A 255 17.26 -7.85 5.18
N SER A 256 18.52 -7.85 4.76
CA SER A 256 19.53 -6.90 5.25
C SER A 256 19.25 -5.45 4.82
N ASN A 257 18.56 -5.29 3.69
CA ASN A 257 18.01 -4.05 3.17
C ASN A 257 16.87 -4.41 2.20
N VAL A 258 15.89 -3.52 2.04
CA VAL A 258 14.85 -3.67 1.02
C VAL A 258 15.19 -2.75 -0.15
N ASP A 259 15.85 -3.29 -1.15
CA ASP A 259 15.99 -2.61 -2.44
C ASP A 259 14.75 -2.85 -3.33
N PRO A 260 14.62 -2.12 -4.46
CA PRO A 260 13.45 -2.24 -5.32
C PRO A 260 13.24 -3.62 -5.92
N GLU A 261 14.32 -4.36 -6.20
CA GLU A 261 14.22 -5.72 -6.75
C GLU A 261 13.61 -6.65 -5.68
N GLU A 262 14.14 -6.62 -4.47
CA GLU A 262 13.63 -7.43 -3.36
C GLU A 262 12.18 -7.07 -3.00
N ALA A 263 11.82 -5.78 -3.06
CA ALA A 263 10.43 -5.36 -2.84
C ALA A 263 9.48 -5.98 -3.87
N VAL A 264 9.81 -5.96 -5.16
CA VAL A 264 8.95 -6.54 -6.19
C VAL A 264 8.94 -8.07 -6.10
N ARG A 265 10.08 -8.72 -5.83
CA ARG A 265 10.12 -10.18 -5.56
C ARG A 265 9.21 -10.56 -4.40
N ARG A 266 9.22 -9.75 -3.35
CA ARG A 266 8.38 -9.98 -2.18
C ARG A 266 6.89 -9.80 -2.49
N LEU A 267 6.51 -8.76 -3.24
CA LEU A 267 5.14 -8.57 -3.71
C LEU A 267 4.68 -9.75 -4.57
N GLU A 268 5.51 -10.19 -5.51
CA GLU A 268 5.20 -11.32 -6.39
C GLU A 268 5.08 -12.62 -5.59
N SER A 269 5.94 -12.85 -4.59
CA SER A 269 5.81 -14.01 -3.70
C SER A 269 4.51 -14.02 -2.91
N LEU A 270 4.05 -12.86 -2.42
CA LEU A 270 2.76 -12.75 -1.72
C LEU A 270 1.59 -13.01 -2.69
N ARG A 271 1.63 -12.39 -3.89
CA ARG A 271 0.65 -12.61 -4.96
C ARG A 271 0.54 -14.07 -5.35
N ASP A 272 1.68 -14.72 -5.62
CA ASP A 272 1.77 -16.12 -6.04
C ASP A 272 1.31 -17.08 -4.93
N ALA A 273 1.43 -16.71 -3.65
CA ALA A 273 0.78 -17.45 -2.56
C ALA A 273 -0.76 -17.36 -2.66
N ARG A 274 -1.32 -16.18 -2.94
CA ARG A 274 -2.76 -16.00 -3.17
C ARG A 274 -3.23 -16.73 -4.43
N ASP A 275 -2.44 -16.70 -5.51
CA ASP A 275 -2.75 -17.34 -6.80
C ASP A 275 -3.00 -18.85 -6.66
N ARG A 276 -2.34 -19.50 -5.68
CA ARG A 276 -2.55 -20.92 -5.36
C ARG A 276 -3.82 -21.19 -4.55
N GLU A 277 -4.37 -20.18 -3.90
CA GLU A 277 -5.58 -20.29 -3.07
C GLU A 277 -6.85 -19.94 -3.86
N PHE A 278 -6.76 -19.04 -4.82
CA PHE A 278 -7.88 -18.66 -5.68
C PHE A 278 -7.95 -19.53 -6.95
N ASP A 279 -9.18 -19.79 -7.43
CA ASP A 279 -9.42 -20.51 -8.70
C ASP A 279 -9.18 -19.63 -9.95
N LYS A 280 -8.69 -18.40 -9.76
CA LYS A 280 -8.48 -17.40 -10.80
C LYS A 280 -7.15 -16.67 -10.59
N PRO A 281 -6.47 -16.23 -11.67
CA PRO A 281 -5.21 -15.52 -11.57
C PRO A 281 -5.33 -14.28 -10.68
N VAL A 282 -4.36 -14.10 -9.79
CA VAL A 282 -4.28 -12.94 -8.90
C VAL A 282 -3.46 -11.84 -9.55
N LYS A 283 -4.01 -10.62 -9.58
CA LYS A 283 -3.36 -9.41 -10.08
C LYS A 283 -3.17 -8.41 -8.95
N LEU A 284 -2.01 -7.76 -8.87
CA LEU A 284 -1.75 -6.65 -7.94
C LEU A 284 -1.79 -5.32 -8.67
N VAL A 285 -2.41 -4.33 -8.05
CA VAL A 285 -2.43 -2.95 -8.54
C VAL A 285 -1.83 -2.02 -7.50
N LEU A 286 -0.59 -1.59 -7.72
CA LEU A 286 0.11 -0.63 -6.86
C LEU A 286 -0.32 0.80 -7.23
N LEU A 287 -0.89 1.53 -6.29
CA LEU A 287 -1.37 2.90 -6.49
C LEU A 287 -0.52 3.85 -5.64
N LEU A 288 0.42 4.56 -6.27
CA LEU A 288 1.31 5.50 -5.59
C LEU A 288 0.85 6.94 -5.82
N ASP A 289 0.29 7.55 -4.78
CA ASP A 289 -0.19 8.92 -4.86
C ASP A 289 0.88 9.92 -4.38
N GLU A 290 0.97 11.04 -5.11
CA GLU A 290 1.83 12.19 -4.84
C GLU A 290 3.33 11.88 -4.86
N VAL A 291 3.77 11.05 -5.83
CA VAL A 291 5.19 10.64 -5.95
C VAL A 291 6.12 11.84 -6.13
N SER A 292 5.68 12.88 -6.87
CA SER A 292 6.48 14.09 -7.07
C SER A 292 6.77 14.83 -5.76
N LEU A 293 5.80 14.89 -4.85
CA LEU A 293 5.95 15.58 -3.57
C LEU A 293 6.81 14.78 -2.60
N PHE A 294 6.74 13.45 -2.66
CA PHE A 294 7.58 12.57 -1.86
C PHE A 294 9.04 12.53 -2.32
N ILE A 295 9.28 12.55 -3.64
CA ILE A 295 10.62 12.73 -4.22
C ILE A 295 11.17 14.10 -3.82
N GLY A 296 10.37 15.16 -3.97
CA GLY A 296 10.81 16.52 -3.69
C GLY A 296 12.04 16.88 -4.53
N THR A 297 13.22 16.99 -3.88
CA THR A 297 14.50 17.26 -4.53
C THR A 297 15.52 16.11 -4.35
N ASP A 298 15.05 14.94 -3.93
CA ASP A 298 15.88 13.77 -3.63
C ASP A 298 16.04 12.89 -4.89
N PHE A 299 17.23 12.91 -5.49
CA PHE A 299 17.51 12.15 -6.72
C PHE A 299 17.59 10.64 -6.48
N ASP A 300 17.97 10.22 -5.27
CA ASP A 300 18.08 8.80 -4.94
C ASP A 300 16.69 8.17 -4.93
N ARG A 301 15.68 8.88 -4.41
CA ARG A 301 14.27 8.46 -4.47
C ARG A 301 13.75 8.36 -5.90
N LEU A 302 14.11 9.31 -6.77
CA LEU A 302 13.72 9.25 -8.18
C LEU A 302 14.30 7.99 -8.85
N THR A 303 15.59 7.74 -8.62
CA THR A 303 16.27 6.55 -9.17
C THR A 303 15.67 5.27 -8.62
N GLU A 304 15.33 5.25 -7.33
CA GLU A 304 14.67 4.13 -6.69
C GLU A 304 13.30 3.85 -7.32
N LEU A 305 12.46 4.87 -7.53
CA LEU A 305 11.15 4.71 -8.17
C LEU A 305 11.26 4.19 -9.60
N GLN A 306 12.25 4.65 -10.37
CA GLN A 306 12.51 4.13 -11.71
C GLN A 306 12.92 2.66 -11.68
N THR A 307 13.81 2.30 -10.76
CA THR A 307 14.26 0.92 -10.57
C THR A 307 13.10 0.03 -10.09
N LEU A 308 12.20 0.54 -9.25
CA LEU A 308 11.00 -0.17 -8.82
C LEU A 308 10.07 -0.44 -10.01
N ALA A 309 9.81 0.57 -10.85
CA ALA A 309 8.98 0.44 -12.04
C ALA A 309 9.57 -0.57 -13.05
N GLU A 310 10.89 -0.53 -13.28
CA GLU A 310 11.59 -1.51 -14.12
C GLU A 310 11.44 -2.94 -13.57
N ASN A 311 11.62 -3.13 -12.26
CA ASN A 311 11.42 -4.44 -11.63
C ASN A 311 9.96 -4.91 -11.69
N VAL A 312 8.98 -4.01 -11.60
CA VAL A 312 7.56 -4.34 -11.79
C VAL A 312 7.32 -4.92 -13.20
N ASP A 313 7.97 -4.36 -14.23
CA ASP A 313 7.87 -4.89 -15.59
C ASP A 313 8.56 -6.25 -15.72
N ASP A 314 9.78 -6.38 -15.22
CA ASP A 314 10.63 -7.57 -15.40
C ASP A 314 10.17 -8.77 -14.54
N ILE A 315 9.77 -8.52 -13.29
CA ILE A 315 9.41 -9.56 -12.31
C ILE A 315 7.90 -9.75 -12.26
N GLY A 316 7.14 -8.65 -12.29
CA GLY A 316 5.68 -8.69 -12.17
C GLY A 316 5.00 -9.31 -13.38
N GLY A 317 5.61 -9.22 -14.58
CA GLY A 317 5.16 -9.95 -15.77
C GLY A 317 3.70 -9.72 -16.14
N GLY A 318 3.19 -8.49 -15.95
CA GLY A 318 1.79 -8.13 -16.17
C GLY A 318 0.81 -8.59 -15.07
N ASN A 319 1.29 -9.28 -14.03
CA ASN A 319 0.51 -9.61 -12.84
C ASN A 319 0.60 -8.55 -11.76
N ILE A 320 1.58 -7.64 -11.85
CA ILE A 320 1.70 -6.46 -11.00
C ILE A 320 1.66 -5.25 -11.92
N GLN A 321 0.76 -4.31 -11.66
CA GLN A 321 0.65 -3.05 -12.36
C GLN A 321 0.87 -1.89 -11.40
N LEU A 322 1.56 -0.85 -11.85
CA LEU A 322 1.86 0.35 -11.08
C LEU A 322 1.16 1.54 -11.69
N VAL A 323 0.42 2.30 -10.88
CA VAL A 323 -0.14 3.60 -11.26
C VAL A 323 0.39 4.64 -10.28
N ALA A 324 1.09 5.64 -10.79
CA ALA A 324 1.68 6.70 -9.99
C ALA A 324 1.18 8.09 -10.41
N THR A 325 0.83 8.93 -9.45
CA THR A 325 0.42 10.33 -9.73
C THR A 325 1.58 11.29 -9.55
N ALA A 326 1.74 12.17 -10.53
CA ALA A 326 2.82 13.15 -10.57
C ALA A 326 2.33 14.52 -11.05
N GLN A 327 3.00 15.59 -10.61
CA GLN A 327 2.63 16.96 -11.00
C GLN A 327 3.14 17.34 -12.39
N ALA A 328 4.25 16.74 -12.82
CA ALA A 328 4.86 16.93 -14.12
C ALA A 328 5.55 15.63 -14.56
N ASN A 329 5.85 15.52 -15.86
CA ASN A 329 6.63 14.41 -16.41
C ASN A 329 7.91 14.23 -15.60
N ILE A 330 8.02 13.08 -14.95
CA ILE A 330 9.17 12.73 -14.12
C ILE A 330 10.45 12.65 -14.98
N GLU A 331 10.30 12.28 -16.26
CA GLU A 331 11.38 12.25 -17.25
C GLU A 331 11.92 13.66 -17.60
N ASP A 332 11.08 14.69 -17.56
CA ASP A 332 11.46 16.09 -17.84
C ASP A 332 12.22 16.75 -16.67
N VAL A 333 12.39 16.04 -15.54
CA VAL A 333 13.07 16.54 -14.34
C VAL A 333 14.60 16.40 -14.47
N GLN A 334 15.10 15.40 -15.20
CA GLN A 334 16.55 15.18 -15.37
C GLN A 334 17.34 16.40 -15.92
N PRO A 335 16.87 17.17 -16.92
CA PRO A 335 17.67 18.26 -17.50
C PRO A 335 17.80 19.51 -16.62
N ARG A 336 16.85 19.78 -15.71
CA ARG A 336 16.84 21.03 -14.91
C ARG A 336 17.78 20.98 -13.71
N PHE A 337 18.00 19.80 -13.15
CA PHE A 337 18.87 19.61 -11.99
C PHE A 337 20.34 19.38 -12.38
N ALA A 338 20.62 18.84 -13.58
CA ALA A 338 21.97 18.76 -14.13
C ALA A 338 22.62 20.13 -14.43
N ALA A 339 21.82 21.20 -14.50
CA ALA A 339 22.30 22.56 -14.73
C ALA A 339 22.67 23.33 -13.43
N HIS A 340 22.44 22.76 -12.25
CA HIS A 340 22.71 23.38 -10.96
C HIS A 340 23.62 22.53 -10.03
N GLY A 341 24.34 21.57 -10.59
CA GLY A 341 25.40 20.81 -9.90
C GLY A 341 26.75 21.53 -9.92
#